data_AF-A0A484USU5-F1
#
_entry.id   AF-A0A484USU5-F1
#
_cell.length_a   1.000
_cell.length_b   1.000
_cell.length_c   1.000
_cell.angle_alpha   90.00
_cell.angle_beta   90.00
_cell.angle_gamma   90.00
#
_symmetry.space_group_name_H-M   'P 1'
#
loop_
_entity.id
_entity.type
_entity.pdbx_description
1 polymer ?
#
loop_
_entity_poly.entity_id
_entity_poly.type
_entity_poly.pdbx_seq_one_letter_code
_entity_poly.pdbx_strand_id
1 'polypeptide(L)'
;MPRGGYALLCIYFAGRALRSPRLQRTGLFLGLGCGALFSFVRIAQGAHFLSQTLWSGTVLWAVAGLSFLPLVALSSKESDVDNSSSSLHPAGAGRMPAKQAYQALDSGWRRLASVQVLRRQAMWAMGILLVLASLFVGSQASGGMHQAVEMGGMTLIFTAILGRAWCTLYLGGHKGSQLMTQGPYSLSRNPLYVFSVIGAAGIGAQTGSLAVAVFMASLVLAVFARVVNEEEMLLAHAFPGAFDAYRNAVPRFVPRLSGWHSDAEVAVSLPALGRTLRDALPYLLALPVFELIEQLQFAGLLPVLLRLP
;
A
#
# COMPACT_ATOMS: atom_id res chain seq x y z
N MET A 1 23.41 -0.32 -28.51
CA MET A 1 21.94 -0.50 -28.59
C MET A 1 21.71 -1.93 -29.05
N PRO A 2 20.91 -2.76 -28.33
CA PRO A 2 19.45 -2.58 -28.17
C PRO A 2 18.97 -2.71 -26.70
N ARG A 3 18.21 -1.72 -26.25
CA ARG A 3 17.51 -1.71 -24.95
C ARG A 3 16.06 -2.10 -25.18
N GLY A 4 15.56 -3.15 -24.53
CA GLY A 4 14.14 -3.26 -24.19
C GLY A 4 13.40 -4.54 -24.59
N GLY A 5 13.63 -5.65 -23.87
CA GLY A 5 12.65 -6.76 -23.82
C GLY A 5 11.34 -6.34 -23.13
N TYR A 6 11.41 -5.37 -22.23
CA TYR A 6 10.27 -4.83 -21.49
C TYR A 6 9.52 -3.69 -22.20
N ALA A 7 10.00 -3.20 -23.35
CA ALA A 7 9.36 -2.10 -24.10
C ALA A 7 7.91 -2.41 -24.50
N LEU A 8 7.58 -3.70 -24.65
CA LEU A 8 6.24 -4.18 -24.93
C LEU A 8 5.25 -3.96 -23.76
N LEU A 9 5.73 -3.70 -22.54
CA LEU A 9 4.87 -3.26 -21.42
C LEU A 9 4.18 -1.91 -21.70
N CYS A 10 4.70 -1.09 -22.62
CA CYS A 10 4.02 0.13 -23.06
C CYS A 10 2.67 -0.19 -23.74
N ILE A 11 2.54 -1.35 -24.38
CA ILE A 11 1.30 -1.81 -25.04
C ILE A 11 0.22 -2.12 -23.99
N TYR A 12 0.61 -2.61 -22.80
CA TYR A 12 -0.33 -2.79 -21.69
C TYR A 12 -0.96 -1.46 -21.26
N PHE A 13 -0.15 -0.40 -21.12
CA PHE A 13 -0.65 0.93 -20.73
C PHE A 13 -1.44 1.61 -21.84
N ALA A 14 -1.04 1.43 -23.10
CA ALA A 14 -1.81 1.89 -24.26
C ALA A 14 -3.18 1.17 -24.35
N GLY A 15 -3.23 -0.15 -24.13
CA GLY A 15 -4.47 -0.92 -24.07
C GLY A 15 -5.40 -0.49 -22.92
N ARG A 16 -4.81 -0.11 -21.78
CA ARG A 16 -5.54 0.45 -20.63
C ARG A 16 -6.09 1.86 -20.92
N ALA A 17 -5.37 2.68 -21.67
CA ALA A 17 -5.84 4.00 -22.12
C ALA A 17 -6.96 3.89 -23.16
N LEU A 18 -6.89 2.92 -24.07
CA LEU A 18 -7.87 2.68 -25.13
C LEU A 18 -9.07 1.83 -24.69
N ARG A 19 -9.20 1.51 -23.39
CA ARG A 19 -10.26 0.64 -22.81
C ARG A 19 -10.42 -0.71 -23.53
N SER A 20 -9.36 -1.25 -24.14
CA SER A 20 -9.41 -2.53 -24.88
C SER A 20 -8.87 -3.68 -24.01
N PRO A 21 -9.73 -4.57 -23.48
CA PRO A 21 -9.32 -5.64 -22.57
C PRO A 21 -8.46 -6.71 -23.26
N ARG A 22 -8.62 -6.88 -24.58
CA ARG A 22 -7.78 -7.82 -25.36
C ARG A 22 -6.35 -7.31 -25.46
N LEU A 23 -6.16 -6.04 -25.79
CA LEU A 23 -4.84 -5.41 -25.96
C LEU A 23 -4.08 -5.29 -24.64
N GLN A 24 -4.80 -5.06 -23.54
CA GLN A 24 -4.24 -5.02 -22.20
C GLN A 24 -3.70 -6.40 -21.79
N ARG A 25 -4.47 -7.48 -22.01
CA ARG A 25 -4.04 -8.83 -21.65
C ARG A 25 -2.88 -9.29 -22.53
N THR A 26 -2.96 -9.11 -23.85
CA THR A 26 -1.87 -9.52 -24.76
C THR A 26 -0.59 -8.73 -24.50
N GLY A 27 -0.66 -7.40 -24.29
CA GLY A 27 0.51 -6.57 -23.98
C GLY A 27 1.20 -6.95 -22.66
N LEU A 28 0.43 -7.34 -21.63
CA LEU A 28 0.98 -7.80 -20.35
C LEU A 28 1.70 -9.14 -20.49
N PHE A 29 1.06 -10.13 -21.12
CA PHE A 29 1.62 -11.46 -21.27
C PHE A 29 2.82 -11.47 -22.22
N LEU A 30 2.77 -10.74 -23.33
CA LEU A 30 3.92 -10.57 -24.23
C LEU A 30 5.06 -9.79 -23.58
N GLY A 31 4.76 -8.70 -22.86
CA GLY A 31 5.80 -7.88 -22.20
C GLY A 31 6.52 -8.62 -21.08
N LEU A 32 5.79 -9.35 -20.24
CA LEU A 32 6.39 -10.18 -19.19
C LEU A 32 7.10 -11.41 -19.77
N GLY A 33 6.49 -12.08 -20.76
CA GLY A 33 7.06 -13.26 -21.40
C GLY A 33 8.36 -12.96 -22.15
N CYS A 34 8.36 -11.96 -23.04
CA CYS A 34 9.57 -11.54 -23.77
C CYS A 34 10.62 -10.94 -22.83
N GLY A 35 10.20 -10.16 -21.81
CA GLY A 35 11.09 -9.62 -20.80
C GLY A 35 11.79 -10.69 -19.97
N ALA A 36 11.04 -11.71 -19.51
CA ALA A 36 11.58 -12.83 -18.75
C ALA A 36 12.48 -13.74 -19.62
N LEU A 37 12.07 -14.04 -20.86
CA LEU A 37 12.85 -14.86 -21.78
C LEU A 37 14.19 -14.20 -22.14
N PHE A 38 14.17 -12.90 -22.45
CA PHE A 38 15.38 -12.14 -22.76
C PHE A 38 16.29 -12.02 -21.54
N SER A 39 15.71 -11.81 -20.36
CA SER A 39 16.44 -11.78 -19.08
C SER A 39 17.13 -13.12 -18.79
N PHE A 40 16.43 -14.23 -19.00
CA PHE A 40 16.97 -15.58 -18.83
C PHE A 40 18.15 -15.85 -19.78
N VAL A 41 18.02 -15.49 -21.07
CA VAL A 41 19.12 -15.65 -22.05
C VAL A 41 20.35 -14.84 -21.66
N ARG A 42 20.18 -13.61 -21.14
CA ARG A 42 21.30 -12.76 -20.73
C ARG A 42 21.97 -13.24 -19.44
N ILE A 43 21.21 -13.80 -18.52
CA ILE A 43 21.74 -14.44 -17.29
C ILE A 43 22.50 -15.71 -17.65
N ALA A 44 21.97 -16.54 -18.58
CA ALA A 44 22.62 -17.76 -19.04
C ALA A 44 23.94 -17.50 -19.79
N GLN A 45 24.11 -16.32 -20.38
CA GLN A 45 25.37 -15.86 -20.99
C GLN A 45 26.38 -15.28 -19.98
N GLY A 46 26.06 -15.28 -18.69
CA GLY A 46 26.91 -14.71 -17.63
C GLY A 46 27.04 -13.18 -17.67
N ALA A 47 26.22 -12.49 -18.48
CA ALA A 47 26.39 -11.07 -18.76
C ALA A 47 25.67 -10.15 -17.75
N HIS A 48 24.75 -10.67 -16.95
CA HIS A 48 23.95 -9.89 -16.00
C HIS A 48 23.49 -10.71 -14.79
N PHE A 49 23.44 -10.08 -13.62
CA PHE A 49 22.81 -10.64 -12.41
C PHE A 49 21.29 -10.46 -12.44
N LEU A 50 20.55 -11.37 -11.80
CA LEU A 50 19.08 -11.35 -11.71
C LEU A 50 18.54 -10.03 -11.15
N SER A 51 19.26 -9.42 -10.20
CA SER A 51 18.92 -8.12 -9.60
C SER A 51 18.89 -6.99 -10.64
N GLN A 52 19.83 -6.98 -11.58
CA GLN A 52 19.92 -5.95 -12.63
C GLN A 52 18.77 -6.06 -13.63
N THR A 53 18.26 -7.28 -13.88
CA THR A 53 17.14 -7.50 -14.80
C THR A 53 15.82 -7.12 -14.17
N LEU A 54 15.61 -7.45 -12.89
CA LEU A 54 14.46 -6.98 -12.10
C LEU A 54 14.45 -5.44 -11.99
N TRP A 55 15.60 -4.82 -11.77
CA TRP A 55 15.74 -3.35 -11.72
C TRP A 55 15.30 -2.68 -13.03
N SER A 56 15.74 -3.21 -14.18
CA SER A 56 15.36 -2.66 -15.49
C SER A 56 13.86 -2.77 -15.78
N GLY A 57 13.21 -3.84 -15.32
CA GLY A 57 11.77 -4.04 -15.45
C GLY A 57 10.97 -3.05 -14.57
N THR A 58 11.39 -2.87 -13.32
CA THR A 58 10.74 -1.95 -12.37
C THR A 58 10.83 -0.50 -12.84
N VAL A 59 12.00 -0.05 -13.31
CA VAL A 59 12.20 1.33 -13.82
C VAL A 59 11.31 1.60 -15.03
N LEU A 60 11.26 0.68 -16.00
CA LEU A 60 10.44 0.87 -17.20
C LEU A 60 8.94 0.86 -16.86
N TRP A 61 8.53 0.04 -15.90
CA TRP A 61 7.15 -0.01 -15.43
C TRP A 61 6.73 1.27 -14.70
N ALA A 62 7.61 1.84 -13.87
CA ALA A 62 7.38 3.10 -13.17
C ALA A 62 7.27 4.28 -14.14
N VAL A 63 8.19 4.37 -15.11
CA VAL A 63 8.18 5.43 -16.14
C VAL A 63 6.91 5.34 -17.00
N ALA A 64 6.56 4.15 -17.49
CA ALA A 64 5.34 3.96 -18.27
C ALA A 64 4.07 4.24 -17.43
N GLY A 65 4.03 3.83 -16.15
CA GLY A 65 2.92 4.13 -15.25
C GLY A 65 2.71 5.63 -15.04
N LEU A 66 3.80 6.39 -14.88
CA LEU A 66 3.78 7.85 -14.71
C LEU A 66 3.34 8.59 -15.97
N SER A 67 3.79 8.17 -17.15
CA SER A 67 3.41 8.82 -18.41
C SER A 67 1.93 8.67 -18.77
N PHE A 68 1.28 7.58 -18.35
CA PHE A 68 -0.13 7.30 -18.65
C PHE A 68 -1.12 7.66 -17.52
N LEU A 69 -0.62 8.05 -16.34
CA LEU A 69 -1.41 8.52 -15.19
C LEU A 69 -2.40 9.66 -15.51
N PRO A 70 -2.02 10.73 -16.25
CA PRO A 70 -2.97 11.81 -16.56
C PRO A 70 -4.10 11.38 -17.51
N LEU A 71 -3.84 10.42 -18.40
CA LEU A 71 -4.83 9.91 -19.35
C LEU A 71 -5.89 9.01 -18.67
N VAL A 72 -5.51 8.29 -17.61
CA VAL A 72 -6.41 7.42 -16.85
C VAL A 72 -7.24 8.22 -15.84
N ALA A 73 -6.68 9.29 -15.27
CA ALA A 73 -7.34 10.12 -14.26
C ALA A 73 -8.49 11.00 -14.81
N LEU A 74 -8.40 11.41 -16.08
CA LEU A 74 -9.46 12.18 -16.74
C LEU A 74 -10.69 11.33 -17.07
N SER A 75 -10.50 10.02 -17.28
CA SER A 75 -11.56 9.09 -17.70
C SER A 75 -12.45 8.60 -16.55
N SER A 76 -12.02 8.72 -15.29
CA SER A 76 -12.79 8.32 -14.10
C SER A 76 -13.69 9.42 -13.55
N LYS A 77 -13.44 10.69 -13.90
CA LYS A 77 -14.20 11.83 -13.39
C LYS A 77 -15.61 11.92 -13.99
N GLU A 78 -15.82 11.31 -15.16
CA GLU A 78 -17.09 11.35 -15.89
C GLU A 78 -18.07 10.27 -15.43
N SER A 79 -17.59 9.19 -14.81
CA SER A 79 -18.44 8.09 -14.30
C SER A 79 -18.95 8.28 -12.87
N ASP A 80 -18.30 9.13 -12.06
CA ASP A 80 -18.68 9.37 -10.66
C ASP A 80 -19.78 10.44 -10.51
N VAL A 81 -20.00 11.28 -11.53
CA VAL A 81 -21.05 12.32 -11.50
C VAL A 81 -22.45 11.74 -11.71
N ASP A 82 -22.58 10.62 -12.43
CA ASP A 82 -23.87 9.97 -12.68
C ASP A 82 -24.36 9.05 -11.55
N ASN A 83 -23.48 8.61 -10.64
CA ASN A 83 -23.82 7.59 -9.63
C ASN A 83 -24.11 8.16 -8.22
N SER A 84 -23.84 9.44 -7.99
CA SER A 84 -24.06 10.10 -6.68
C SER A 84 -25.51 10.53 -6.41
N SER A 85 -26.41 10.42 -7.37
CA SER A 85 -27.79 10.92 -7.28
C SER A 85 -28.83 9.90 -6.79
N SER A 86 -28.48 8.61 -6.62
CA SER A 86 -29.50 7.54 -6.53
C SER A 86 -29.51 6.67 -5.26
N SER A 87 -28.68 6.87 -4.23
CA SER A 87 -28.52 5.85 -3.17
C SER A 87 -28.37 6.29 -1.70
N LEU A 88 -29.22 7.21 -1.21
CA LEU A 88 -29.37 7.40 0.25
C LEU A 88 -30.84 7.47 0.70
N HIS A 89 -31.41 6.31 1.05
CA HIS A 89 -32.54 6.21 2.00
C HIS A 89 -32.06 5.44 3.24
N PRO A 90 -32.04 6.05 4.43
CA PRO A 90 -31.70 5.36 5.66
C PRO A 90 -32.93 4.60 6.20
N ALA A 91 -32.83 3.27 6.26
CA ALA A 91 -33.76 2.44 7.01
C ALA A 91 -33.45 2.55 8.51
N GLY A 92 -34.45 2.92 9.31
CA GLY A 92 -34.46 2.72 10.76
C GLY A 92 -33.76 3.79 11.61
N ALA A 93 -34.30 5.00 11.69
CA ALA A 93 -33.91 6.01 12.67
C ALA A 93 -34.96 6.13 13.80
N GLY A 94 -34.82 5.31 14.83
CA GLY A 94 -35.54 5.48 16.10
C GLY A 94 -34.82 6.48 17.01
N ARG A 95 -35.52 7.58 17.35
CA ARG A 95 -35.24 8.56 18.44
C ARG A 95 -34.30 9.75 18.23
N MET A 96 -33.71 9.97 17.06
CA MET A 96 -33.18 11.30 16.66
C MET A 96 -33.93 11.83 15.45
N PRO A 97 -34.23 13.13 15.34
CA PRO A 97 -34.82 13.67 14.11
C PRO A 97 -33.86 13.37 12.96
N ALA A 98 -34.32 12.59 11.97
CA ALA A 98 -33.48 11.97 10.93
C ALA A 98 -32.50 12.94 10.24
N LYS A 99 -32.87 14.22 10.17
CA LYS A 99 -32.03 15.31 9.65
C LYS A 99 -30.75 15.55 10.47
N GLN A 100 -30.81 15.49 11.79
CA GLN A 100 -29.65 15.67 12.66
C GLN A 100 -28.68 14.48 12.57
N ALA A 101 -29.21 13.26 12.52
CA ALA A 101 -28.39 12.05 12.33
C ALA A 101 -27.65 12.07 10.98
N TYR A 102 -28.34 12.47 9.91
CA TYR A 102 -27.72 12.66 8.60
C TYR A 102 -26.62 13.73 8.60
N GLN A 103 -26.88 14.89 9.22
CA GLN A 103 -25.89 15.98 9.33
C GLN A 103 -24.67 15.56 10.15
N ALA A 104 -24.86 14.81 11.23
CA ALA A 104 -23.77 14.27 12.03
C ALA A 104 -22.88 13.32 11.20
N LEU A 105 -23.48 12.38 10.47
CA LEU A 105 -22.77 11.47 9.58
C LEU A 105 -22.02 12.21 8.46
N ASP A 106 -22.67 13.15 7.78
CA ASP A 106 -22.06 13.97 6.72
C ASP A 106 -20.85 14.78 7.24
N SER A 107 -20.99 15.39 8.42
CA SER A 107 -19.86 16.07 9.08
C SER A 107 -18.72 15.11 9.47
N GLY A 108 -19.04 13.87 9.82
CA GLY A 108 -18.07 12.81 10.11
C GLY A 108 -17.32 12.37 8.87
N TRP A 109 -18.03 12.12 7.76
CA TRP A 109 -17.44 11.75 6.47
C TRP A 109 -16.50 12.84 5.94
N ARG A 110 -16.89 14.11 6.04
CA ARG A 110 -16.01 15.23 5.66
C ARG A 110 -14.72 15.26 6.49
N ARG A 111 -14.82 15.11 7.82
CA ARG A 111 -13.64 15.04 8.71
C ARG A 111 -12.75 13.85 8.36
N LEU A 112 -13.34 12.68 8.17
CA LEU A 112 -12.61 11.48 7.79
C LEU A 112 -11.89 11.65 6.45
N ALA A 113 -12.55 12.22 5.44
CA ALA A 113 -11.94 12.48 4.15
C ALA A 113 -10.72 13.42 4.27
N SER A 114 -10.84 14.52 5.04
CA SER A 114 -9.72 15.43 5.30
C SER A 114 -8.56 14.73 6.00
N VAL A 115 -8.85 13.92 7.03
CA VAL A 115 -7.84 13.16 7.78
C VAL A 115 -7.17 12.09 6.91
N GLN A 116 -7.91 11.45 6.01
CA GLN A 116 -7.36 10.47 5.08
C GLN A 116 -6.44 11.09 4.01
N VAL A 117 -6.75 12.31 3.54
CA VAL A 117 -5.87 13.08 2.64
C VAL A 117 -4.59 13.47 3.38
N LEU A 118 -4.72 14.05 4.58
CA LEU A 118 -3.58 14.46 5.39
C LEU A 118 -2.67 13.27 5.73
N ARG A 119 -3.25 12.13 6.11
CA ARG A 119 -2.53 10.86 6.31
C ARG A 119 -1.72 10.49 5.08
N ARG A 120 -2.34 10.48 3.89
CA ARG A 120 -1.65 10.11 2.65
C ARG A 120 -0.47 11.05 2.37
N GLN A 121 -0.68 12.35 2.53
CA GLN A 121 0.37 13.36 2.36
C GLN A 121 1.49 13.19 3.38
N ALA A 122 1.17 12.96 4.65
CA ALA A 122 2.15 12.73 5.72
C ALA A 122 3.00 11.48 5.44
N MET A 123 2.40 10.39 4.95
CA MET A 123 3.13 9.18 4.56
C MET A 123 4.11 9.45 3.41
N TRP A 124 3.68 10.18 2.37
CA TRP A 124 4.57 10.56 1.27
C TRP A 124 5.69 11.49 1.74
N ALA A 125 5.38 12.51 2.52
CA ALA A 125 6.36 13.44 3.07
C ALA A 125 7.42 12.72 3.91
N MET A 126 6.99 11.79 4.77
CA MET A 126 7.89 10.99 5.58
C MET A 126 8.78 10.06 4.75
N GLY A 127 8.23 9.40 3.72
CA GLY A 127 9.01 8.57 2.80
C GLY A 127 10.06 9.39 2.03
N ILE A 128 9.68 10.57 1.53
CA ILE A 128 10.61 11.49 0.86
C ILE A 128 11.68 11.98 1.82
N LEU A 129 11.28 12.41 3.03
CA LEU A 129 12.22 12.87 4.05
C LEU A 129 13.21 11.77 4.44
N LEU A 130 12.75 10.53 4.59
CA LEU A 130 13.62 9.39 4.88
C LEU A 130 14.65 9.18 3.76
N VAL A 131 14.23 9.20 2.50
CA VAL A 131 15.13 9.09 1.35
C VAL A 131 16.15 10.22 1.34
N LEU A 132 15.72 11.47 1.50
CA LEU A 132 16.60 12.64 1.53
C LEU A 132 17.60 12.61 2.68
N ALA A 133 17.14 12.23 3.88
CA ALA A 133 18.01 12.07 5.04
C ALA A 133 19.06 10.97 4.79
N SER A 134 18.65 9.86 4.18
CA SER A 134 19.52 8.72 3.91
C SER A 134 20.60 9.02 2.87
N LEU A 135 20.48 10.09 2.08
CA LEU A 135 21.58 10.53 1.20
C LEU A 135 22.84 10.93 1.98
N PHE A 136 22.68 11.38 3.23
CA PHE A 136 23.77 11.90 4.07
C PHE A 136 23.96 11.12 5.38
N VAL A 137 23.09 10.15 5.66
CA VAL A 137 23.10 9.33 6.88
C VAL A 137 23.31 7.87 6.49
N GLY A 138 24.29 7.22 7.12
CA GLY A 138 24.58 5.80 6.94
C GLY A 138 24.24 4.98 8.19
N SER A 139 24.36 3.64 8.10
CA SER A 139 24.24 2.76 9.26
C SER A 139 25.60 2.58 9.97
N GLN A 140 25.57 2.44 11.30
CA GLN A 140 26.70 1.98 12.12
C GLN A 140 26.84 0.46 12.10
N ALA A 141 25.75 -0.27 11.83
CA ALA A 141 25.80 -1.72 11.69
C ALA A 141 26.73 -2.07 10.53
N SER A 142 27.64 -3.00 10.75
CA SER A 142 28.62 -3.44 9.76
C SER A 142 28.50 -4.94 9.51
N GLY A 143 28.90 -5.37 8.31
CA GLY A 143 28.94 -6.78 7.91
C GLY A 143 27.58 -7.46 8.00
N GLY A 144 27.52 -8.61 8.67
CA GLY A 144 26.32 -9.46 8.69
C GLY A 144 25.12 -8.86 9.42
N MET A 145 25.30 -7.97 10.40
CA MET A 145 24.17 -7.35 11.11
C MET A 145 23.40 -6.39 10.21
N HIS A 146 24.10 -5.62 9.39
CA HIS A 146 23.50 -4.73 8.40
C HIS A 146 22.61 -5.52 7.44
N GLN A 147 23.17 -6.55 6.80
CA GLN A 147 22.47 -7.44 5.88
C GLN A 147 21.27 -8.15 6.54
N ALA A 148 21.41 -8.55 7.81
CA ALA A 148 20.31 -9.18 8.55
C ALA A 148 19.15 -8.20 8.78
N VAL A 149 19.43 -6.93 9.09
CA VAL A 149 18.41 -5.89 9.25
C VAL A 149 17.69 -5.62 7.93
N GLU A 150 18.43 -5.51 6.82
CA GLU A 150 17.83 -5.28 5.49
C GLU A 150 16.96 -6.46 5.04
N MET A 151 17.45 -7.69 5.21
CA MET A 151 16.72 -8.91 4.85
C MET A 151 15.49 -9.11 5.74
N GLY A 152 15.61 -8.79 7.03
CA GLY A 152 14.47 -8.68 7.95
C GLY A 152 13.46 -7.64 7.45
N GLY A 153 13.93 -6.45 7.06
CA GLY A 153 13.10 -5.39 6.51
C GLY A 153 12.37 -5.79 5.23
N MET A 154 13.04 -6.52 4.34
CA MET A 154 12.47 -7.03 3.10
C MET A 154 11.33 -8.01 3.41
N THR A 155 11.54 -8.91 4.37
CA THR A 155 10.52 -9.84 4.85
C THR A 155 9.30 -9.09 5.39
N LEU A 156 9.52 -8.05 6.21
CA LEU A 156 8.43 -7.21 6.73
C LEU A 156 7.64 -6.50 5.62
N ILE A 157 8.32 -5.98 4.58
CA ILE A 157 7.66 -5.35 3.42
C ILE A 157 6.75 -6.37 2.70
N PHE A 158 7.24 -7.58 2.43
CA PHE A 158 6.41 -8.60 1.79
C PHE A 158 5.23 -9.02 2.66
N THR A 159 5.45 -9.23 3.97
CA THR A 159 4.37 -9.51 4.92
C THR A 159 3.32 -8.40 4.94
N ALA A 160 3.74 -7.14 4.90
CA ALA A 160 2.83 -6.00 4.84
C ALA A 160 1.98 -5.99 3.57
N ILE A 161 2.57 -6.25 2.41
CA ILE A 161 1.87 -6.29 1.13
C ILE A 161 0.83 -7.42 1.11
N LEU A 162 1.25 -8.63 1.49
CA LEU A 162 0.37 -9.80 1.55
C LEU A 162 -0.75 -9.61 2.57
N GLY A 163 -0.44 -9.11 3.76
CA GLY A 163 -1.43 -8.83 4.80
C GLY A 163 -2.44 -7.75 4.41
N ARG A 164 -2.00 -6.67 3.75
CA ARG A 164 -2.90 -5.64 3.21
C ARG A 164 -3.78 -6.17 2.08
N ALA A 165 -3.22 -7.01 1.20
CA ALA A 165 -3.99 -7.70 0.17
C ALA A 165 -5.06 -8.58 0.81
N TRP A 166 -4.70 -9.39 1.81
CA TRP A 166 -5.62 -10.22 2.58
C TRP A 166 -6.75 -9.42 3.23
N CYS A 167 -6.44 -8.30 3.89
CA CYS A 167 -7.46 -7.40 4.43
C CYS A 167 -8.41 -6.84 3.36
N THR A 168 -7.88 -6.57 2.18
CA THR A 168 -8.66 -6.02 1.05
C THR A 168 -9.59 -7.06 0.44
N LEU A 169 -9.23 -8.35 0.47
CA LEU A 169 -10.09 -9.42 -0.03
C LEU A 169 -11.44 -9.44 0.70
N TYR A 170 -11.40 -9.25 2.03
CA TYR A 170 -12.61 -9.18 2.86
C TYR A 170 -13.32 -7.83 2.74
N LEU A 171 -12.58 -6.72 2.75
CA LEU A 171 -13.19 -5.39 2.73
C LEU A 171 -13.79 -5.01 1.36
N GLY A 172 -13.20 -5.47 0.26
CA GLY A 172 -13.46 -4.97 -1.08
C GLY A 172 -14.82 -5.36 -1.70
N GLY A 173 -15.42 -6.46 -1.26
CA GLY A 173 -16.72 -6.95 -1.77
C GLY A 173 -17.94 -6.36 -1.06
N HIS A 174 -17.75 -5.69 0.07
CA HIS A 174 -18.85 -5.25 0.93
C HIS A 174 -19.13 -3.75 0.70
N LYS A 175 -20.32 -3.44 0.18
CA LYS A 175 -20.75 -2.07 -0.16
C LYS A 175 -21.12 -1.26 1.08
N GLY A 176 -20.22 -1.07 2.05
CA GLY A 176 -20.32 -0.12 3.17
C GLY A 176 -21.56 -0.20 4.08
N SER A 177 -22.51 -1.10 3.82
CA SER A 177 -23.81 -1.23 4.49
C SER A 177 -23.80 -2.22 5.64
N GLN A 178 -22.68 -2.95 5.82
CA GLN A 178 -22.47 -3.90 6.90
C GLN A 178 -21.10 -3.68 7.52
N LEU A 179 -21.04 -3.85 8.85
CA LEU A 179 -19.79 -3.80 9.59
C LEU A 179 -18.98 -5.07 9.30
N MET A 180 -17.75 -4.90 8.79
CA MET A 180 -16.86 -6.03 8.52
C MET A 180 -16.21 -6.52 9.81
N THR A 181 -16.61 -7.71 10.27
CA THR A 181 -16.06 -8.35 11.48
C THR A 181 -15.37 -9.69 11.19
N GLN A 182 -15.32 -10.11 9.92
CA GLN A 182 -14.84 -11.41 9.48
C GLN A 182 -13.37 -11.39 9.06
N GLY A 183 -12.76 -12.58 9.05
CA GLY A 183 -11.40 -12.80 8.56
C GLY A 183 -10.37 -11.99 9.37
N PRO A 184 -9.47 -11.22 8.76
CA PRO A 184 -8.47 -10.46 9.50
C PRO A 184 -9.09 -9.43 10.46
N TYR A 185 -10.32 -8.98 10.20
CA TYR A 185 -11.07 -8.06 11.07
C TYR A 185 -11.60 -8.77 12.34
N SER A 186 -11.70 -10.10 12.35
CA SER A 186 -12.01 -10.84 13.58
C SER A 186 -10.83 -10.89 14.56
N LEU A 187 -9.61 -10.76 14.06
CA LEU A 187 -8.38 -10.83 14.86
C LEU A 187 -8.04 -9.48 15.47
N SER A 188 -8.21 -8.41 14.71
CA SER A 188 -7.90 -7.03 15.08
C SER A 188 -8.89 -6.12 14.37
N ARG A 189 -9.31 -5.03 15.03
CA ARG A 189 -10.25 -4.08 14.42
C ARG A 189 -9.64 -3.29 13.25
N ASN A 190 -8.31 -3.16 13.25
CA ASN A 190 -7.56 -2.31 12.33
C ASN A 190 -6.39 -3.05 11.65
N PRO A 191 -6.61 -4.25 11.07
CA PRO A 191 -5.53 -5.13 10.63
C PRO A 191 -4.76 -4.55 9.44
N LEU A 192 -5.45 -3.80 8.55
CA LEU A 192 -4.84 -3.12 7.42
C LEU A 192 -3.79 -2.08 7.88
N TYR A 193 -4.06 -1.36 8.98
CA TYR A 193 -3.13 -0.40 9.55
C TYR A 193 -1.95 -1.08 10.24
N VAL A 194 -2.18 -2.22 10.92
CA VAL A 194 -1.10 -3.03 11.51
C VAL A 194 -0.11 -3.46 10.45
N PHE A 195 -0.58 -4.02 9.32
CA PHE A 195 0.29 -4.40 8.22
C PHE A 195 1.00 -3.19 7.59
N SER A 196 0.37 -2.01 7.53
CA SER A 196 1.06 -0.80 7.07
C SER A 196 2.15 -0.32 8.03
N VAL A 197 1.99 -0.47 9.35
CA VAL A 197 3.05 -0.18 10.32
C VAL A 197 4.21 -1.16 10.15
N ILE A 198 3.93 -2.45 9.94
CA ILE A 198 4.94 -3.47 9.62
C ILE A 198 5.72 -3.08 8.35
N GLY A 199 5.01 -2.63 7.31
CA GLY A 199 5.65 -2.20 6.06
C GLY A 199 6.53 -0.97 6.25
N ALA A 200 6.11 0.00 7.09
CA ALA A 200 6.92 1.16 7.42
C ALA A 200 8.19 0.80 8.20
N ALA A 201 8.09 -0.14 9.14
CA ALA A 201 9.26 -0.70 9.82
C ALA A 201 10.22 -1.34 8.81
N GLY A 202 9.68 -2.13 7.88
CA GLY A 202 10.47 -2.77 6.83
C GLY A 202 11.16 -1.79 5.88
N ILE A 203 10.50 -0.68 5.53
CA ILE A 203 11.10 0.43 4.76
C ILE A 203 12.22 1.10 5.56
N GLY A 204 11.99 1.40 6.84
CA GLY A 204 13.03 1.99 7.69
C GLY A 204 14.25 1.07 7.86
N ALA A 205 14.03 -0.25 7.94
CA ALA A 205 15.09 -1.25 8.02
C ALA A 205 15.95 -1.34 6.74
N GLN A 206 15.45 -0.88 5.58
CA GLN A 206 16.29 -0.79 4.36
C GLN A 206 17.39 0.27 4.46
N THR A 207 17.38 1.11 5.50
CA THR A 207 18.54 1.99 5.79
C THR A 207 19.69 1.24 6.49
N GLY A 208 19.49 -0.05 6.79
CA GLY A 208 20.41 -0.85 7.61
C GLY A 208 20.44 -0.47 9.09
N SER A 209 19.52 0.39 9.56
CA SER A 209 19.41 0.84 10.96
C SER A 209 18.13 0.33 11.61
N LEU A 210 18.28 -0.42 12.70
CA LEU A 210 17.13 -0.89 13.48
C LEU A 210 16.43 0.28 14.19
N ALA A 211 17.18 1.30 14.61
CA ALA A 211 16.62 2.50 15.22
C ALA A 211 15.69 3.24 14.25
N VAL A 212 16.09 3.40 12.99
CA VAL A 212 15.25 4.00 11.94
C VAL A 212 14.00 3.16 11.68
N ALA A 213 14.12 1.82 11.65
CA ALA A 213 12.97 0.92 11.50
C ALA A 213 11.92 1.13 12.61
N VAL A 214 12.35 1.13 13.88
CA VAL A 214 11.46 1.33 15.04
C VAL A 214 10.88 2.74 15.06
N PHE A 215 11.68 3.76 14.73
CA PHE A 215 11.22 5.14 14.65
C PHE A 215 10.12 5.31 13.59
N MET A 216 10.35 4.78 12.38
CA MET A 216 9.38 4.82 11.28
C MET A 216 8.08 4.10 11.65
N ALA A 217 8.18 2.92 12.26
CA ALA A 217 7.01 2.18 12.72
C ALA A 217 6.19 2.99 13.74
N SER A 218 6.86 3.60 14.72
CA SER A 218 6.23 4.39 15.78
C SER A 218 5.55 5.65 15.24
N LEU A 219 6.20 6.35 14.31
CA LEU A 219 5.67 7.56 13.70
C LEU A 219 4.43 7.26 12.84
N VAL A 220 4.47 6.18 12.05
CA VAL A 220 3.31 5.71 11.26
C VAL A 220 2.17 5.27 12.16
N LEU A 221 2.47 4.55 13.24
CA LEU A 221 1.46 4.14 14.22
C LEU A 221 0.76 5.35 14.84
N ALA A 222 1.49 6.41 15.19
CA ALA A 222 0.92 7.64 15.73
C ALA A 222 0.00 8.35 14.73
N VAL A 223 0.37 8.41 13.44
CA VAL A 223 -0.48 8.95 12.38
C VAL A 223 -1.75 8.13 12.22
N PHE A 224 -1.65 6.80 12.20
CA PHE A 224 -2.82 5.94 12.07
C PHE A 224 -3.70 5.92 13.30
N ALA A 225 -3.16 6.03 14.51
CA ALA A 225 -3.96 6.09 15.73
C ALA A 225 -4.99 7.23 15.70
N ARG A 226 -4.60 8.39 15.14
CA ARG A 226 -5.53 9.51 14.91
C ARG A 226 -6.63 9.17 13.92
N VAL A 227 -6.26 8.59 12.78
CA VAL A 227 -7.21 8.22 11.71
C VAL A 227 -8.20 7.17 12.22
N VAL A 228 -7.70 6.16 12.94
CA VAL A 228 -8.52 5.10 13.51
C VAL A 228 -9.51 5.66 14.53
N ASN A 229 -9.15 6.66 15.35
CA ASN A 229 -10.12 7.27 16.27
C ASN A 229 -11.33 7.84 15.51
N GLU A 230 -11.08 8.58 14.42
CA GLU A 230 -12.15 9.15 13.59
C GLU A 230 -12.97 8.06 12.88
N GLU A 231 -12.32 7.01 12.37
CA GLU A 231 -13.01 5.87 11.74
C GLU A 231 -13.88 5.13 12.75
N GLU A 232 -13.38 4.85 13.96
CA GLU A 232 -14.15 4.18 15.02
C GLU A 232 -15.31 5.06 15.51
N MET A 233 -15.13 6.38 15.59
CA MET A 233 -16.23 7.31 15.90
C MET A 233 -17.31 7.25 14.82
N LEU A 234 -16.93 7.29 13.54
CA LEU A 234 -17.90 7.21 12.44
C LEU A 234 -18.64 5.87 12.44
N LEU A 235 -17.93 4.76 12.67
CA LEU A 235 -18.52 3.43 12.77
C LEU A 235 -19.47 3.29 13.96
N ALA A 236 -19.16 3.90 15.11
CA ALA A 236 -20.05 3.92 16.27
C ALA A 236 -21.38 4.64 15.97
N HIS A 237 -21.34 5.72 15.18
CA HIS A 237 -22.55 6.43 14.76
C HIS A 237 -23.30 5.71 13.64
N ALA A 238 -22.59 5.07 12.70
CA ALA A 238 -23.19 4.38 11.56
C ALA A 238 -23.81 3.02 11.93
N PHE A 239 -23.25 2.33 12.93
CA PHE A 239 -23.67 0.99 13.36
C PHE A 239 -23.85 0.94 14.89
N PRO A 240 -24.84 1.67 15.44
CA PRO A 240 -25.05 1.75 16.89
C PRO A 240 -25.33 0.35 17.47
N GLY A 241 -24.72 0.03 18.62
CA GLY A 241 -24.83 -1.28 19.27
C GLY A 241 -23.98 -2.39 18.64
N ALA A 242 -24.04 -2.56 17.32
CA ALA A 242 -23.24 -3.58 16.62
C ALA A 242 -21.73 -3.29 16.72
N PHE A 243 -21.32 -2.02 16.54
CA PHE A 243 -19.92 -1.63 16.68
C PHE A 243 -19.43 -1.73 18.14
N ASP A 244 -20.29 -1.47 19.13
CA ASP A 244 -19.93 -1.61 20.55
C ASP A 244 -19.67 -3.07 20.92
N ALA A 245 -20.53 -3.99 20.47
CA ALA A 245 -20.31 -5.42 20.65
C ALA A 245 -18.99 -5.88 20.01
N TYR A 246 -18.72 -5.42 18.78
CA TYR A 246 -17.47 -5.72 18.07
C TYR A 246 -16.23 -5.13 18.78
N ARG A 247 -16.33 -3.89 19.27
CA ARG A 247 -15.27 -3.20 20.02
C ARG A 247 -14.89 -3.93 21.31
N ASN A 248 -15.87 -4.53 22.00
CA ASN A 248 -15.64 -5.30 23.22
C ASN A 248 -15.04 -6.69 22.93
N ALA A 249 -15.37 -7.30 21.79
CA ALA A 249 -14.89 -8.62 21.43
C ALA A 249 -13.48 -8.62 20.83
N VAL A 250 -13.15 -7.60 20.00
CA VAL A 250 -11.95 -7.59 19.15
C VAL A 250 -10.97 -6.48 19.57
N PRO A 251 -9.68 -6.80 19.80
CA PRO A 251 -8.68 -5.81 20.17
C PRO A 251 -8.43 -4.80 19.04
N ARG A 252 -7.93 -3.61 19.42
CA ARG A 252 -7.81 -2.49 18.49
C ARG A 252 -6.72 -2.68 17.42
N PHE A 253 -5.55 -3.18 17.83
CA PHE A 253 -4.36 -3.33 16.97
C PHE A 253 -3.73 -4.72 17.10
N VAL A 254 -3.34 -5.12 18.32
CA VAL A 254 -2.68 -6.42 18.56
C VAL A 254 -3.64 -7.57 18.25
N PRO A 255 -3.35 -8.45 17.28
CA PRO A 255 -4.29 -9.47 16.85
C PRO A 255 -4.48 -10.56 17.91
N ARG A 256 -5.73 -10.93 18.18
CA ARG A 256 -6.09 -12.08 19.01
C ARG A 256 -6.37 -13.29 18.11
N LEU A 257 -5.36 -14.14 17.94
CA LEU A 257 -5.41 -15.29 17.02
C LEU A 257 -6.55 -16.30 17.32
N SER A 258 -6.95 -16.42 18.58
CA SER A 258 -8.05 -17.30 19.00
C SER A 258 -9.45 -16.83 18.58
N GLY A 259 -9.58 -15.59 18.08
CA GLY A 259 -10.85 -14.99 17.66
C GLY A 259 -11.21 -15.20 16.19
N TRP A 260 -10.40 -15.98 15.45
CA TRP A 260 -10.59 -16.17 14.02
C TRP A 260 -11.97 -16.75 13.68
N HIS A 261 -12.72 -16.04 12.85
CA HIS A 261 -13.90 -16.56 12.17
C HIS A 261 -14.03 -15.93 10.78
N SER A 262 -14.56 -16.69 9.84
CA SER A 262 -14.82 -16.28 8.46
C SER A 262 -16.00 -17.06 7.92
N ASP A 263 -16.78 -16.43 7.04
CA ASP A 263 -17.78 -17.12 6.24
C ASP A 263 -17.12 -18.09 5.26
N ALA A 264 -17.86 -19.11 4.83
CA ALA A 264 -17.38 -20.15 3.92
C ALA A 264 -17.05 -19.60 2.52
N GLU A 265 -17.77 -18.55 2.10
CA GLU A 265 -17.58 -17.87 0.83
C GLU A 265 -17.44 -16.37 1.06
N VAL A 266 -16.49 -15.73 0.37
CA VAL A 266 -16.23 -14.29 0.48
C VAL A 266 -16.30 -13.67 -0.91
N ALA A 267 -17.17 -12.68 -1.08
CA ALA A 267 -17.21 -11.90 -2.31
C ALA A 267 -15.97 -10.98 -2.40
N VAL A 268 -15.17 -11.14 -3.45
CA VAL A 268 -13.91 -10.41 -3.63
C VAL A 268 -14.02 -9.38 -4.75
N SER A 269 -13.53 -8.17 -4.50
CA SER A 269 -13.37 -7.14 -5.53
C SER A 269 -11.94 -7.12 -6.08
N LEU A 270 -11.78 -7.64 -7.30
CA LEU A 270 -10.50 -7.58 -8.02
C LEU A 270 -10.01 -6.15 -8.27
N PRO A 271 -10.87 -5.15 -8.59
CA PRO A 271 -10.43 -3.77 -8.70
C PRO A 271 -9.90 -3.19 -7.39
N ALA A 272 -10.48 -3.56 -6.24
CA ALA A 272 -9.99 -3.14 -4.94
C ALA A 272 -8.63 -3.76 -4.63
N LEU A 273 -8.47 -5.07 -4.87
CA LEU A 273 -7.20 -5.77 -4.74
C LEU A 273 -6.10 -5.14 -5.62
N GLY A 274 -6.41 -4.87 -6.89
CA GLY A 274 -5.47 -4.22 -7.82
C GLY A 274 -5.15 -2.76 -7.46
N ARG A 275 -6.01 -2.06 -6.71
CA ARG A 275 -5.67 -0.76 -6.11
C ARG A 275 -4.71 -0.94 -4.93
N THR A 276 -5.00 -1.87 -4.02
CA THR A 276 -4.12 -2.15 -2.87
C THR A 276 -2.72 -2.58 -3.29
N LEU A 277 -2.60 -3.43 -4.32
CA LEU A 277 -1.29 -3.83 -4.86
C LEU A 277 -0.54 -2.66 -5.50
N ARG A 278 -1.23 -1.76 -6.20
CA ARG A 278 -0.62 -0.53 -6.75
C ARG A 278 -0.17 0.43 -5.65
N ASP A 279 -0.99 0.60 -4.62
CA ASP A 279 -0.65 1.41 -3.43
C ASP A 279 0.51 0.82 -2.63
N ALA A 280 0.81 -0.47 -2.82
CA ALA A 280 1.96 -1.16 -2.25
C ALA A 280 3.26 -1.00 -3.08
N LEU A 281 3.19 -0.53 -4.32
CA LEU A 281 4.39 -0.35 -5.17
C LEU A 281 5.48 0.53 -4.54
N PRO A 282 5.16 1.64 -3.85
CA PRO A 282 6.19 2.43 -3.18
C PRO A 282 6.97 1.65 -2.12
N TYR A 283 6.37 0.61 -1.51
CA TYR A 283 7.04 -0.23 -0.51
C TYR A 283 8.12 -1.09 -1.18
N LEU A 284 7.83 -1.63 -2.37
CA LEU A 284 8.81 -2.37 -3.17
C LEU A 284 9.87 -1.46 -3.77
N LEU A 285 9.51 -0.21 -4.10
CA LEU A 285 10.46 0.79 -4.60
C LEU A 285 11.50 1.18 -3.55
N ALA A 286 11.19 1.07 -2.25
CA ALA A 286 12.15 1.33 -1.19
C ALA A 286 13.39 0.44 -1.33
N LEU A 287 13.22 -0.87 -1.60
CA LEU A 287 14.31 -1.85 -1.67
C LEU A 287 15.46 -1.37 -2.58
N PRO A 288 15.24 -1.13 -3.89
CA PRO A 288 16.34 -0.74 -4.74
C PRO A 288 16.73 0.74 -4.64
N VAL A 289 15.88 1.60 -4.07
CA VAL A 289 16.24 3.00 -3.80
C VAL A 289 17.30 3.05 -2.70
N PHE A 290 17.11 2.32 -1.60
CA PHE A 290 18.10 2.31 -0.51
C PHE A 290 19.38 1.58 -0.89
N GLU A 291 19.29 0.46 -1.61
CA GLU A 291 20.45 -0.22 -2.21
C GLU A 291 21.26 0.73 -3.10
N LEU A 292 20.59 1.54 -3.94
CA LEU A 292 21.28 2.52 -4.78
C LEU A 292 21.99 3.59 -3.94
N ILE A 293 21.35 4.10 -2.87
CA ILE A 293 21.94 5.08 -1.97
C ILE A 293 23.18 4.50 -1.29
N GLU A 294 23.11 3.26 -0.80
CA GLU A 294 24.23 2.58 -0.18
C GLU A 294 25.40 2.40 -1.16
N GLN A 295 25.13 1.96 -2.39
CA GLN A 295 26.17 1.83 -3.43
C GLN A 295 26.82 3.17 -3.76
N LEU A 296 26.06 4.26 -3.81
CA LEU A 296 26.58 5.61 -4.04
C LEU A 296 27.44 6.11 -2.87
N GLN A 297 27.06 5.79 -1.62
CA GLN A 297 27.88 6.07 -0.43
C GLN A 297 29.17 5.26 -0.43
N PHE A 298 29.11 3.96 -0.75
CA PHE A 298 30.27 3.07 -0.82
C PHE A 298 31.26 3.50 -1.92
N ALA A 299 30.75 3.96 -3.07
CA ALA A 299 31.55 4.51 -4.15
C ALA A 299 32.19 5.88 -3.83
N GLY A 300 31.87 6.48 -2.67
CA GLY A 300 32.34 7.80 -2.27
C GLY A 300 31.70 8.96 -3.04
N LEU A 301 30.61 8.70 -3.78
CA LEU A 301 29.86 9.71 -4.54
C LEU A 301 28.92 10.53 -3.63
N LEU A 302 28.50 9.95 -2.51
CA LEU A 302 27.70 10.63 -1.48
C LEU A 302 28.46 10.69 -0.15
N PRO A 303 28.56 11.88 0.49
CA PRO A 303 29.21 12.00 1.79
C PRO A 303 28.31 11.47 2.91
N VAL A 304 28.87 10.61 3.77
CA VAL A 304 28.19 10.14 5.00
C VAL A 304 28.57 11.06 6.15
N LEU A 305 27.62 11.90 6.59
CA LEU A 305 27.81 12.91 7.64
C LEU A 305 27.49 12.38 9.04
N LEU A 306 26.56 11.41 9.14
CA LEU A 306 26.11 10.83 10.41
C LEU A 306 25.89 9.33 10.24
N ARG A 307 26.12 8.54 11.30
CA ARG A 307 25.80 7.11 11.31
C ARG A 307 24.82 6.76 12.42
N LEU A 308 23.76 6.02 12.10
CA LEU A 308 22.73 5.60 13.07
C LEU A 308 22.86 4.10 13.42
N PRO A 309 22.54 3.70 14.67
CA PRO A 309 22.59 2.30 15.10
C PRO A 309 21.50 1.41 14.49
#